data_AF-A0A7X9EVM5-F1
#
_entry.id   AF-A0A7X9EVM5-F1
#
_cell.length_a   1.000
_cell.length_b   1.000
_cell.length_c   1.000
_cell.angle_alpha   90.00
_cell.angle_beta   90.00
_cell.angle_gamma   90.00
#
_symmetry.space_group_name_H-M   'P 1'
#
loop_
_entity.id
_entity.type
_entity.pdbx_description
1 polymer ?
#
loop_
_entity_poly.entity_id
_entity_poly.type
_entity_poly.pdbx_seq_one_letter_code
_entity_poly.pdbx_strand_id
1 'polypeptide(L)' 'FFRTLKYEDIYINEYVSPRALRKGLQAYIEFYNCERQHQSLGYVRPIDYYRHLLVNKIAS' A
#
# COMPACT_ATOMS: atom_id res chain seq x y z
N PHE A 1 -4.58 5.72 0.12
CA PHE A 1 -3.34 5.44 0.87
C PHE A 1 -3.28 6.15 2.23
N PHE A 2 -2.94 7.45 2.34
CA PHE A 2 -2.63 8.06 3.65
C PHE A 2 -3.75 8.01 4.69
N ARG A 3 -5.01 8.17 4.28
CA ARG A 3 -6.14 8.00 5.20
C ARG A 3 -6.14 6.61 5.81
N THR A 4 -6.12 5.56 4.99
CA THR A 4 -6.17 4.19 5.49
C THR A 4 -4.93 3.84 6.31
N LEU A 5 -3.73 4.27 5.92
CA LEU A 5 -2.52 4.08 6.72
C LEU A 5 -2.66 4.64 8.16
N LYS A 6 -3.21 5.85 8.30
CA LYS A 6 -3.38 6.46 9.62
C LYS A 6 -4.41 5.72 10.47
N TYR A 7 -5.58 5.42 9.90
CA TYR A 7 -6.71 4.87 10.64
C TYR A 7 -6.64 3.36 10.85
N GLU A 8 -6.02 2.61 9.94
CA GLU A 8 -5.96 1.14 9.99
C GLU A 8 -4.64 0.61 10.59
N ASP A 9 -3.61 1.45 10.72
CA ASP A 9 -2.31 1.04 11.30
C ASP A 9 -1.81 2.02 12.37
N ILE A 10 -1.48 3.27 12.02
CA ILE A 10 -0.76 4.17 12.94
C ILE A 10 -1.54 4.48 14.21
N TYR A 11 -2.83 4.82 14.10
CA TYR A 11 -3.66 5.17 15.26
C TYR A 11 -4.09 3.95 16.08
N ILE A 12 -4.10 2.75 15.49
CA ILE A 12 -4.47 1.52 16.19
C ILE A 12 -3.27 0.95 16.97
N ASN A 13 -2.09 0.97 16.36
CA ASN A 13 -0.91 0.29 16.89
C ASN A 13 -0.07 1.14 17.85
N GLU A 14 -0.35 2.46 17.96
CA GLU A 14 0.29 3.39 18.91
C GLU A 14 1.81 3.17 19.09
N TYR A 15 2.55 3.13 17.97
CA TYR A 15 3.97 2.77 18.00
C TYR A 15 4.79 3.67 18.93
N VAL A 16 5.34 3.07 19.99
CA VAL A 16 6.09 3.76 21.05
C VAL A 16 7.54 4.12 20.69
N SER A 17 8.02 3.73 19.50
CA SER A 17 9.36 4.11 19.04
C SER A 17 9.44 4.29 17.51
N PRO A 18 10.34 5.15 17.02
CA PRO A 18 10.59 5.30 15.59
C PRO A 18 11.02 3.99 14.90
N ARG A 19 11.65 3.06 15.63
CA ARG A 19 12.03 1.75 15.07
C ARG A 19 10.81 0.86 14.86
N ALA A 20 9.91 0.81 15.84
CA ALA A 20 8.67 0.07 15.73
C ALA A 20 7.77 0.63 14.62
N LEU A 21 7.64 1.96 14.56
CA LEU A 21 6.88 2.64 13.50
C LEU A 21 7.40 2.29 12.10
N ARG A 22 8.72 2.32 11.87
CA ARG A 22 9.29 1.95 10.56
C ARG A 22 8.96 0.51 10.16
N LYS A 23 9.00 -0.43 11.10
CA LYS A 23 8.63 -1.84 10.84
C LYS A 23 7.14 -1.96 10.48
N GLY A 24 6.27 -1.26 11.22
CA GLY A 24 4.84 -1.19 10.94
C GLY A 24 4.55 -0.61 9.56
N LEU A 25 5.15 0.54 9.24
CA LEU A 25 5.02 1.19 7.93
C LEU A 25 5.44 0.26 6.79
N GLN A 26 6.55 -0.46 6.93
CA GLN A 26 7.00 -1.39 5.91
C GLN A 26 5.96 -2.49 5.67
N ALA A 27 5.47 -3.12 6.73
CA ALA A 27 4.46 -4.17 6.64
C ALA A 27 3.15 -3.65 6.02
N TYR A 28 2.68 -2.47 6.46
CA TYR A 28 1.44 -1.90 5.93
C TYR A 28 1.57 -1.51 4.44
N ILE A 29 2.70 -0.94 4.02
CA ILE A 29 2.94 -0.58 2.63
C ILE A 29 2.99 -1.83 1.75
N GLU A 30 3.64 -2.90 2.21
CA GLU A 30 3.68 -4.19 1.51
C GLU A 30 2.27 -4.76 1.34
N PHE A 31 1.50 -4.86 2.42
CA PHE A 31 0.09 -5.27 2.38
C PHE A 31 -0.74 -4.41 1.41
N TYR A 32 -0.64 -3.08 1.51
CA TYR A 32 -1.42 -2.16 0.68
C TYR A 32 -1.14 -2.34 -0.81
N ASN A 33 0.13 -2.59 -1.17
CA ASN A 33 0.58 -2.68 -2.56
C ASN A 33 0.46 -4.08 -3.15
N CYS A 34 0.64 -5.12 -2.34
CA CYS A 34 0.82 -6.51 -2.81
C CYS A 34 -0.35 -7.44 -2.48
N GLU A 35 -1.28 -7.01 -1.62
CA GLU A 35 -2.40 -7.84 -1.17
C GLU A 35 -3.74 -7.13 -1.29
N ARG A 36 -3.85 -5.88 -0.83
CA ARG A 36 -5.12 -5.13 -0.84
C ARG A 36 -5.59 -4.83 -2.27
N GLN A 37 -6.80 -5.27 -2.59
CA GLN A 37 -7.52 -4.86 -3.80
C GLN A 37 -8.15 -3.49 -3.60
N HIS A 38 -8.14 -2.65 -4.66
CA HIS A 38 -8.69 -1.30 -4.60
C HIS A 38 -9.79 -1.14 -5.63
N GLN A 39 -11.00 -0.77 -5.18
CA GLN A 39 -12.15 -0.55 -6.07
C GLN A 39 -11.85 0.50 -7.15
N SER A 40 -11.13 1.57 -6.80
CA SER A 40 -10.72 2.61 -7.76
C SER A 40 -9.77 2.12 -8.85
N LEU A 41 -9.14 0.95 -8.66
CA LEU A 41 -8.29 0.29 -9.64
C LEU A 41 -9.00 -0.90 -10.32
N GLY A 42 -10.32 -1.04 -10.16
CA GLY A 42 -11.06 -2.20 -10.68
C GLY A 42 -10.81 -3.47 -9.88
N TYR A 43 -10.64 -3.34 -8.56
CA TYR A 43 -10.36 -4.45 -7.63
C TYR A 43 -9.05 -5.21 -7.90
N VAL A 44 -8.08 -4.55 -8.53
CA VAL A 44 -6.71 -5.08 -8.64
C VAL A 44 -5.81 -4.49 -7.56
N ARG A 45 -4.66 -5.13 -7.36
CA ARG A 45 -3.62 -4.67 -6.44
C ARG A 45 -2.80 -3.55 -7.08
N PRO A 46 -2.32 -2.55 -6.30
CA PRO A 46 -1.58 -1.42 -6.88
C PRO A 46 -0.34 -1.84 -7.66
N ILE A 47 0.37 -2.88 -7.21
CA ILE A 47 1.55 -3.39 -7.91
C ILE A 47 1.22 -3.93 -9.30
N ASP A 48 0.10 -4.64 -9.44
CA ASP A 48 -0.32 -5.21 -10.73
C ASP A 48 -0.80 -4.11 -11.67
N TYR A 49 -1.57 -3.15 -11.15
CA TYR A 49 -2.01 -1.98 -11.90
C TYR A 49 -0.82 -1.21 -12.47
N TYR A 50 0.19 -0.93 -11.63
CA TYR A 50 1.39 -0.22 -12.07
C TYR A 50 2.20 -1.00 -13.10
N ARG A 51 2.37 -2.32 -12.90
CA ARG A 51 3.04 -3.19 -13.90
C ARG A 51 2.32 -3.16 -15.24
N HIS A 52 0.99 -3.24 -15.25
CA HIS A 52 0.20 -3.15 -16.46
C HIS A 52 0.38 -1.80 -17.18
N LEU A 53 0.33 -0.69 -16.44
CA LEU A 53 0.58 0.64 -16.99
C LEU A 53 2.00 0.77 -17.60
N LEU A 54 3.01 0.23 -16.94
CA LEU A 54 4.39 0.25 -17.45
C LEU A 54 4.53 -0.54 -18.76
N VAL A 55 3.94 -1.74 -18.83
CA VAL A 55 3.95 -2.56 -20.05
C VAL A 55 3.27 -1.83 -21.20
N ASN A 56 2.09 -1.26 -20.97
CA ASN A 56 1.37 -0.52 -22.01
C ASN A 56 2.13 0.71 -22.49
N LYS A 57 2.83 1.42 -21.59
CA LYS A 57 3.65 2.59 -21.94
C LYS A 57 4.89 2.21 -22.76
N ILE A 58 5.46 1.02 -22.55
CA ILE A 58 6.61 0.54 -23.33
C ILE A 58 6.16 0.03 -24.71
N ALA A 59 4.94 -0.51 -24.80
CA ALA A 59 4.39 -1.06 -26.03
C ALA A 59 3.78 -0.01 -26.98
N SER A 60 3.60 1.23 -26.53
CA SER A 60 3.12 2.38 -27.31
C SER A 60 4.27 3.24 -27.84
#